data_AF-A0A946P1Z9-F1
#
_entry.id   AF-A0A946P1Z9-F1
#
_cell.length_a   1.000
_cell.length_b   1.000
_cell.length_c   1.000
_cell.angle_alpha   90.00
_cell.angle_beta   90.00
_cell.angle_gamma   90.00
#
_symmetry.space_group_name_H-M   'P 1'
#
loop_
_entity.id
_entity.type
_entity.pdbx_description
1 polymer ?
#
loop_
_entity_poly.entity_id
_entity_poly.type
_entity_poly.pdbx_seq_one_letter_code
_entity_poly.pdbx_strand_id
1 'polypeptide(L)'
;GNNVSHAKNRTRRRFLPNLNDVTLASDVLGQAFKFKISAAALRTVDHRGGLDAFMAKAKDAELSEKALKVKRDIAKATATAA
;
A
#
# COMPACT_ATOMS: atom_id res chain seq x y z
N GLY A 1 -2.90 21.57 6.60
CA GLY A 1 -3.48 22.81 6.05
C GLY A 1 -4.23 23.55 7.13
N ASN A 2 -5.14 24.46 6.77
CA ASN A 2 -5.90 25.25 7.75
C ASN A 2 -7.40 24.97 7.61
N ASN A 3 -8.14 24.96 8.72
CA ASN A 3 -9.56 25.27 8.70
C ASN A 3 -9.69 26.78 8.54
N VAL A 4 -10.57 27.22 7.65
CA VAL A 4 -10.79 28.63 7.35
C VAL A 4 -12.27 28.93 7.58
N SER A 5 -12.57 29.87 8.47
CA SER A 5 -13.96 30.32 8.66
C SER A 5 -14.38 31.29 7.57
N HIS A 6 -15.68 31.63 7.51
CA HIS A 6 -16.18 32.69 6.62
C HIS A 6 -15.47 34.04 6.82
N ALA A 7 -15.08 34.37 8.06
CA ALA A 7 -14.30 35.56 8.39
C ALA A 7 -12.78 35.41 8.06
N LYS A 8 -12.38 34.33 7.40
CA LYS A 8 -10.98 33.98 7.07
C LYS A 8 -10.06 33.75 8.28
N ASN A 9 -10.61 33.45 9.46
CA ASN A 9 -9.80 33.02 10.60
C ASN A 9 -9.25 31.62 10.34
N ARG A 10 -7.93 31.43 10.49
CA ARG A 10 -7.22 30.21 10.11
C ARG A 10 -6.77 29.43 11.34
N THR A 11 -7.18 28.16 11.46
CA THR A 11 -6.68 27.24 12.50
C THR A 11 -5.97 26.04 11.87
N ARG A 12 -4.85 25.59 12.45
CA ARG A 12 -4.05 24.50 11.88
C ARG A 12 -4.79 23.17 11.97
N ARG A 13 -4.80 22.40 10.87
CA ARG A 13 -5.36 21.04 10.83
C ARG A 13 -4.44 20.06 10.11
N ARG A 14 -4.59 18.77 10.44
CA ARG A 14 -3.93 17.65 9.75
C ARG A 14 -4.94 16.95 8.85
N PHE A 15 -4.50 16.51 7.68
CA PHE A 15 -5.29 15.68 6.78
C PHE A 15 -4.68 14.28 6.83
N LEU A 16 -5.34 13.37 7.53
CA LEU A 16 -4.87 12.00 7.65
C LEU A 16 -5.53 11.15 6.56
N PRO A 17 -4.78 10.24 5.92
CA PRO A 17 -5.38 9.23 5.07
C PRO A 17 -6.23 8.27 5.91
N ASN A 18 -7.25 7.68 5.29
CA ASN A 18 -8.04 6.63 5.91
C ASN A 18 -7.22 5.33 5.95
N LEU A 19 -6.54 5.07 7.07
CA LEU A 19 -5.63 3.94 7.27
C LEU A 19 -6.35 2.77 7.96
N ASN A 20 -6.27 1.59 7.34
CA ASN A 20 -6.85 0.35 7.84
C ASN A 20 -5.76 -0.73 7.97
N ASP A 21 -5.86 -1.55 9.01
CA ASP A 21 -5.02 -2.73 9.18
C ASP A 21 -5.66 -3.90 8.43
N VAL A 22 -5.02 -4.34 7.34
CA VAL A 22 -5.55 -5.36 6.43
C VAL A 22 -4.52 -6.46 6.22
N THR A 23 -5.00 -7.68 6.08
CA THR A 23 -4.18 -8.84 5.71
C THR A 23 -4.34 -9.10 4.22
N LEU A 24 -3.23 -9.12 3.47
CA LEU A 24 -3.20 -9.42 2.05
C LEU A 24 -2.44 -10.73 1.83
N ALA A 25 -3.04 -11.66 1.09
CA ALA A 25 -2.41 -12.92 0.72
C ALA A 25 -1.57 -12.75 -0.56
N SER A 26 -0.43 -13.43 -0.58
CA SER A 26 0.40 -13.64 -1.77
C SER A 26 0.23 -15.09 -2.21
N ASP A 27 -0.18 -15.28 -3.45
CA ASP A 27 -0.34 -16.60 -4.06
C ASP A 27 1.02 -17.18 -4.44
N VAL A 28 1.94 -16.33 -4.90
CA VAL A 28 3.31 -16.72 -5.27
C VAL A 28 4.09 -17.27 -4.08
N LEU A 29 3.94 -16.65 -2.90
CA LEU A 29 4.65 -17.06 -1.68
C LEU A 29 3.82 -18.02 -0.81
N GLY A 30 2.52 -18.16 -1.06
CA GLY A 30 1.60 -18.92 -0.19
C GLY A 30 1.50 -18.36 1.23
N GLN A 31 1.79 -17.07 1.42
CA GLN A 31 1.87 -16.40 2.72
C GLN A 31 0.97 -15.17 2.78
N ALA A 32 0.49 -14.86 3.99
CA ALA A 32 -0.34 -13.68 4.23
C ALA A 32 0.42 -12.62 5.02
N PHE A 33 0.36 -11.38 4.55
CA PHE A 33 1.07 -10.23 5.11
C PHE A 33 0.10 -9.21 5.68
N LYS A 34 0.36 -8.76 6.91
CA LYS A 34 -0.41 -7.67 7.54
C LYS A 34 0.24 -6.32 7.22
N PHE A 35 -0.55 -5.41 6.66
CA PHE A 35 -0.13 -4.04 6.39
C PHE A 35 -1.14 -3.04 6.91
N LYS A 36 -0.62 -1.88 7.32
CA LYS A 36 -1.42 -0.68 7.56
C LYS A 36 -1.44 0.15 6.29
N ILE A 37 -2.55 0.10 5.56
CA ILE A 37 -2.65 0.71 4.22
C ILE A 37 -3.80 1.69 4.17
N SER A 38 -3.70 2.65 3.25
CA SER A 38 -4.83 3.55 2.97
C SER A 38 -5.92 2.82 2.21
N ALA A 39 -7.18 3.22 2.39
CA ALA A 39 -8.30 2.70 1.60
C ALA A 39 -8.11 2.91 0.09
N ALA A 40 -7.38 3.95 -0.32
CA ALA A 40 -7.03 4.17 -1.73
C ALA A 40 -6.05 3.09 -2.24
N ALA A 41 -5.05 2.74 -1.44
CA ALA A 41 -4.11 1.67 -1.78
C ALA A 41 -4.80 0.29 -1.82
N LEU A 42 -5.77 0.03 -0.95
CA LEU A 42 -6.54 -1.21 -0.99
C LEU A 42 -7.28 -1.36 -2.34
N ARG A 43 -7.97 -0.30 -2.78
CA ARG A 43 -8.67 -0.32 -4.08
C ARG A 43 -7.72 -0.54 -5.27
N THR A 44 -6.49 -0.02 -5.21
CA THR A 44 -5.52 -0.23 -6.30
C THR A 44 -4.96 -1.64 -6.31
N VAL A 45 -4.81 -2.28 -5.14
CA VAL A 45 -4.46 -3.71 -5.04
C VAL A 45 -5.58 -4.56 -5.66
N ASP A 46 -6.83 -4.31 -5.30
CA ASP A 46 -7.99 -5.03 -5.85
C ASP A 46 -8.10 -4.85 -7.37
N HIS A 47 -7.96 -3.62 -7.84
CA HIS A 47 -7.99 -3.31 -9.28
C HIS A 47 -6.87 -3.99 -10.06
N ARG A 48 -5.70 -4.22 -9.44
CA ARG A 48 -4.59 -4.94 -10.06
C ARG A 48 -4.72 -6.46 -9.96
N GLY A 49 -5.75 -6.98 -9.30
CA GLY A 49 -6.01 -8.41 -9.16
C GLY A 49 -5.20 -9.08 -8.04
N GLY A 50 -4.84 -8.33 -6.99
CA GLY A 50 -4.19 -8.88 -5.80
C GLY A 50 -2.80 -8.30 -5.50
N LEU A 51 -2.19 -8.81 -4.42
CA LEU A 51 -0.93 -8.29 -3.88
C LEU A 51 0.23 -8.48 -4.85
N ASP A 52 0.37 -9.68 -5.43
CA ASP A 52 1.53 -10.03 -6.26
C ASP A 52 1.57 -9.22 -7.56
N ALA A 53 0.43 -9.12 -8.25
CA ALA A 53 0.28 -8.30 -9.45
C ALA A 53 0.49 -6.81 -9.17
N PHE A 54 0.09 -6.33 -7.99
CA PHE A 54 0.38 -4.96 -7.57
C PHE A 54 1.88 -4.75 -7.32
N MET A 55 2.54 -5.66 -6.60
CA MET A 55 3.97 -5.58 -6.26
C MET A 55 4.86 -5.66 -7.52
N ALA A 56 4.49 -6.45 -8.52
CA ALA A 56 5.21 -6.56 -9.78
C ALA A 56 5.26 -5.23 -10.56
N LYS A 57 4.20 -4.41 -10.50
CA LYS A 57 4.10 -3.12 -11.21
C LYS A 57 4.46 -1.90 -10.36
N ALA A 58 4.48 -2.03 -9.03
CA ALA A 58 4.75 -0.91 -8.13
C ALA A 58 6.21 -0.44 -8.24
N LYS A 59 6.45 0.87 -8.16
CA LYS A 59 7.80 1.45 -8.13
C LYS A 59 8.38 1.36 -6.72
N ASP A 60 9.69 1.17 -6.62
CA ASP A 60 10.38 1.00 -5.33
C ASP A 60 10.29 2.25 -4.45
N ALA A 61 10.28 3.44 -5.05
CA ALA A 61 10.16 4.72 -4.33
C ALA A 61 8.79 4.92 -3.64
N GLU A 62 7.77 4.19 -4.06
CA GLU A 62 6.40 4.31 -3.52
C GLU A 62 6.11 3.26 -2.44
N LEU A 63 7.04 2.33 -2.21
CA LEU A 63 6.89 1.22 -1.28
C LEU A 63 7.56 1.50 0.05
N SER A 64 6.94 1.03 1.14
CA SER A 64 7.58 1.02 2.45
C SER A 64 8.70 -0.03 2.52
N GLU A 65 9.62 0.09 3.46
CA GLU A 65 10.70 -0.88 3.68
C GLU A 65 10.20 -2.32 3.82
N LYS A 66 9.08 -2.52 4.52
CA LYS A 66 8.45 -3.85 4.65
C LYS A 66 7.94 -4.36 3.31
N ALA A 67 7.29 -3.50 2.53
CA ALA A 67 6.77 -3.87 1.22
C ALA A 67 7.88 -4.13 0.20
N LEU A 68 9.00 -3.41 0.29
CA LEU A 68 10.20 -3.66 -0.53
C LEU A 68 10.79 -5.04 -0.27
N LYS A 69 10.83 -5.49 0.98
CA LYS A 69 11.27 -6.86 1.32
C LYS A 69 10.36 -7.89 0.65
N VAL A 70 9.05 -7.78 0.84
CA VAL A 70 8.07 -8.68 0.23
C VAL A 70 8.17 -8.66 -1.30
N LYS A 71 8.33 -7.50 -1.93
CA LYS A 71 8.52 -7.41 -3.39
C LYS A 71 9.76 -8.17 -3.86
N ARG A 72 10.88 -8.08 -3.14
CA ARG A 72 12.11 -8.83 -3.47
C ARG A 72 11.90 -10.34 -3.32
N ASP A 73 11.19 -10.74 -2.27
CA ASP A 73 10.88 -12.15 -2.01
C ASP A 73 9.97 -12.72 -3.10
N ILE A 74 8.93 -11.99 -3.50
CA ILE A 74 8.06 -12.34 -4.63
C ILE A 74 8.89 -12.44 -5.92
N ALA A 75 9.72 -11.45 -6.23
CA ALA A 75 10.53 -11.44 -7.46
C ALA A 75 11.50 -12.64 -7.51
N LYS A 76 12.10 -13.01 -6.37
CA LYS A 76 12.98 -14.17 -6.26
C LYS A 76 12.22 -15.48 -6.45
N ALA A 77 11.05 -15.61 -5.82
CA ALA A 77 10.19 -16.78 -5.97
C ALA A 77 9.70 -16.95 -7.42
N THR A 78 9.28 -15.87 -8.08
CA THR A 78 8.89 -15.91 -9.50
C THR A 78 10.03 -16.30 -10.42
N ALA A 79 11.26 -15.86 -10.13
CA ALA A 79 12.44 -16.22 -10.93
C ALA A 79 12.86 -17.69 -10.75
N THR A 80 12.53 -18.31 -9.62
CA THR A 80 12.82 -19.73 -9.36
C THR A 80 11.76 -20.65 -9.98
N ALA A 81 10.54 -20.13 -10.16
CA ALA A 81 9.41 -20.87 -10.72
C ALA A 81 9.38 -20.89 -12.26
N ALA A 82 10.26 -20.14 -12.93
CA ALA A 82 10.43 -20.10 -14.38
C ALA A 82 11.65 -20.93 -14.80
#